data_AF-A0A5N6NGM8-F1
#
_entry.id   AF-A0A5N6NGM8-F1
#
_cell.length_a   1.000
_cell.length_b   1.000
_cell.length_c   1.000
_cell.angle_alpha   90.00
_cell.angle_beta   90.00
_cell.angle_gamma   90.00
#
_symmetry.space_group_name_H-M   'P 1'
#
loop_
_entity.id
_entity.type
_entity.pdbx_description
1 polymer ?
#
loop_
_entity_poly.entity_id
_entity_poly.type
_entity_poly.pdbx_seq_one_letter_code
_entity_poly.pdbx_strand_id
1 'polypeptide(L)'
;MCQLCLGEVEDIDHIFIRCPFAQEIWRRLSWWLNEELIRFSSVEELLKALKGWKGMLKKVTTCIYTSLWCIWSTRNNWIFDKRRCSVDNIVEEIKTQAFPWISNRSRNMTFNWQKWNVSPMKGILKL
;
A
#
# COMPACT_ATOMS: atom_id res chain seq x y z
N MET A 1 22.57 5.01 4.56
CA MET A 1 22.12 4.86 3.16
C MET A 1 20.94 3.91 3.13
N CYS A 2 19.86 4.27 2.42
CA CYS A 2 18.64 3.47 2.33
C CYS A 2 18.90 2.12 1.66
N GLN A 3 18.46 1.04 2.29
CA GLN A 3 18.74 -0.31 1.79
C GLN A 3 17.86 -0.72 0.61
N LEU A 4 16.73 -0.03 0.40
CA LEU A 4 15.83 -0.32 -0.71
C LEU A 4 16.33 0.22 -2.05
N CYS A 5 16.94 1.42 -2.07
CA CYS A 5 17.41 2.08 -3.30
C CYS A 5 18.93 2.24 -3.40
N LEU A 6 19.66 2.11 -2.29
CA LEU A 6 21.12 2.33 -2.20
C LEU A 6 21.57 3.73 -2.68
N GLY A 7 20.67 4.71 -2.73
CA GLY A 7 20.92 6.03 -3.32
C GLY A 7 21.08 7.17 -2.32
N GLU A 8 20.12 7.31 -1.39
CA GLU A 8 20.09 8.45 -0.46
C GLU A 8 20.23 8.05 1.01
N VAL A 9 20.39 9.04 1.88
CA VAL A 9 20.29 8.84 3.33
C VAL A 9 18.85 8.43 3.67
N GLU A 10 18.74 7.49 4.60
CA GLU A 10 17.44 6.97 5.00
C GLU A 10 16.81 7.89 6.04
N ASP A 11 15.60 8.35 5.77
CA ASP A 11 14.68 8.97 6.73
C ASP A 11 13.26 8.43 6.49
N ILE A 12 12.31 8.81 7.35
CA ILE A 12 10.93 8.31 7.29
C ILE A 12 10.31 8.60 5.92
N ASP A 13 10.41 9.85 5.45
CA ASP A 13 9.80 10.24 4.19
C ASP A 13 10.53 9.65 2.99
N HIS A 14 11.85 9.44 3.06
CA HIS A 14 12.59 8.72 2.04
C HIS A 14 12.08 7.28 1.97
N ILE A 15 12.11 6.50 3.06
CA ILE A 15 11.70 5.08 3.04
C ILE A 15 10.29 4.91 2.47
N PHE A 16 9.35 5.72 2.95
CA PHE A 16 7.94 5.50 2.66
C PHE A 16 7.44 6.24 1.44
N ILE A 17 8.04 7.37 1.06
CA ILE A 17 7.50 8.25 0.02
C ILE A 17 8.51 8.41 -1.11
N ARG A 18 9.67 9.02 -0.87
CA ARG A 18 10.58 9.47 -1.95
C ARG A 18 11.46 8.37 -2.55
N CYS A 19 11.68 7.27 -1.83
CA CYS A 19 12.53 6.17 -2.29
C CYS A 19 12.02 5.66 -3.65
N PRO A 20 12.88 5.57 -4.69
CA PRO A 20 12.47 5.07 -6.00
C PRO A 20 11.78 3.70 -5.97
N PHE A 21 12.22 2.84 -5.04
CA PHE A 21 11.60 1.52 -4.83
C PHE A 21 10.17 1.65 -4.26
N ALA A 22 9.96 2.53 -3.28
CA ALA A 22 8.64 2.81 -2.73
C ALA A 22 7.73 3.52 -3.75
N GLN A 23 8.27 4.46 -4.54
CA GLN A 23 7.55 5.14 -5.62
C GLN A 23 6.99 4.15 -6.65
N GLU A 24 7.73 3.11 -7.01
CA GLU A 24 7.24 2.09 -7.94
C GLU A 24 6.09 1.26 -7.34
N ILE A 25 6.11 0.98 -6.03
CA ILE A 25 4.98 0.37 -5.32
C ILE A 25 3.76 1.31 -5.37
N TRP A 26 3.93 2.59 -5.00
CA TRP A 26 2.85 3.57 -5.01
C TRP A 26 2.26 3.79 -6.40
N ARG A 27 3.08 3.79 -7.44
CA ARG A 27 2.63 3.87 -8.83
C ARG A 27 1.69 2.72 -9.16
N ARG A 28 2.08 1.47 -8.87
CA ARG A 28 1.25 0.27 -9.12
C ARG A 28 -0.03 0.26 -8.28
N LEU A 29 0.04 0.71 -7.04
CA LEU A 29 -1.13 0.85 -6.18
C LEU A 29 -2.07 1.96 -6.66
N SER A 30 -1.53 3.04 -7.24
CA SER A 30 -2.34 4.13 -7.81
C SER A 30 -3.24 3.60 -8.93
N TRP A 31 -2.69 2.78 -9.82
CA TRP A 31 -3.46 2.10 -10.87
C TRP A 31 -4.51 1.14 -10.29
N TRP A 32 -4.14 0.35 -9.29
CA TRP A 32 -5.04 -0.65 -8.71
C TRP A 32 -6.21 -0.03 -7.92
N LEU A 33 -5.93 1.02 -7.15
CA LEU A 33 -6.90 1.75 -6.34
C LEU A 33 -7.68 2.81 -7.12
N ASN A 34 -7.20 3.17 -8.31
CA ASN A 34 -7.67 4.31 -9.10
C ASN A 34 -7.60 5.63 -8.29
N GLU A 35 -6.46 5.85 -7.62
CA GLU A 35 -6.19 7.03 -6.79
C GLU A 35 -4.74 7.49 -6.99
N GLU A 36 -4.50 8.79 -7.05
CA GLU A 36 -3.14 9.32 -7.27
C GLU A 36 -2.34 9.33 -5.95
N LEU A 37 -1.50 8.31 -5.74
CA LEU A 37 -0.73 8.13 -4.49
C LEU A 37 0.70 8.67 -4.58
N ILE A 38 1.22 8.91 -5.77
CA ILE A 38 2.58 9.44 -5.98
C ILE A 38 2.70 10.96 -5.74
N ARG A 39 1.57 11.64 -5.50
CA ARG A 39 1.52 13.11 -5.32
C ARG A 39 2.01 13.61 -3.97
N PHE A 40 2.18 12.72 -2.99
CA PHE A 40 2.57 13.09 -1.63
C PHE A 40 4.08 13.25 -1.52
N SER A 41 4.53 14.23 -0.74
CA SER A 41 5.96 14.49 -0.51
C SER A 41 6.46 14.01 0.86
N SER A 42 5.53 13.73 1.77
CA SER A 42 5.81 13.22 3.13
C SER A 42 4.74 12.23 3.61
N VAL A 43 5.10 11.44 4.62
CA VAL A 43 4.17 10.54 5.31
C VAL A 43 3.07 11.35 5.99
N GLU A 44 3.39 12.52 6.52
CA GLU A 44 2.41 13.41 7.15
C GLU A 44 1.32 13.86 6.17
N GLU A 45 1.71 14.29 4.96
CA GLU A 45 0.75 14.67 3.91
C GLU A 45 -0.16 13.52 3.51
N LEU A 46 0.42 12.33 3.30
CA LEU A 46 -0.34 11.11 3.02
C LEU A 46 -1.37 10.86 4.12
N LEU A 47 -0.94 10.82 5.39
CA LEU A 47 -1.82 10.54 6.52
C LEU A 47 -2.90 11.61 6.71
N LYS A 48 -2.59 12.89 6.48
CA LYS A 48 -3.60 13.97 6.48
C LYS A 48 -4.65 13.74 5.39
N ALA A 49 -4.25 13.34 4.18
CA ALA A 49 -5.20 13.03 3.11
C ALA A 49 -6.13 11.87 3.46
N LEU A 50 -5.60 10.78 4.06
CA LEU A 50 -6.41 9.63 4.47
C LEU A 50 -7.49 9.98 5.52
N LYS A 51 -7.27 11.01 6.35
CA LYS A 51 -8.28 11.48 7.31
C LYS A 51 -9.48 12.12 6.60
N GLY A 52 -9.27 12.73 5.44
CA GLY A 52 -10.32 13.35 4.62
C GLY A 52 -11.12 12.37 3.77
N TRP A 53 -10.63 11.15 3.56
CA TRP A 53 -11.29 10.14 2.73
C TRP A 53 -12.60 9.62 3.37
N LYS A 54 -13.66 9.53 2.56
CA LYS A 54 -15.01 9.11 2.97
C LYS A 54 -15.53 7.95 2.11
N GLY A 55 -16.60 7.31 2.55
CA GLY A 55 -17.30 6.28 1.77
C GLY A 55 -16.40 5.11 1.39
N MET A 56 -16.31 4.80 0.09
CA MET A 56 -15.49 3.69 -0.40
C MET A 56 -13.99 3.96 -0.23
N LEU A 57 -13.55 5.23 -0.37
CA LEU A 57 -12.16 5.61 -0.13
C LEU A 57 -11.73 5.33 1.31
N LYS A 58 -12.63 5.56 2.28
CA LYS A 58 -12.36 5.23 3.68
C LYS A 58 -12.13 3.73 3.91
N LYS A 59 -12.68 2.85 3.08
CA LYS A 59 -12.47 1.39 3.20
C LYS A 59 -11.10 0.99 2.67
N VAL A 60 -10.66 1.64 1.59
CA VAL A 60 -9.35 1.37 0.99
C VAL A 60 -8.19 2.10 1.67
N THR A 61 -8.41 2.96 2.68
CA THR A 61 -7.32 3.46 3.53
C THR A 61 -6.55 2.33 4.19
N THR A 62 -7.21 1.20 4.46
CA THR A 62 -6.57 -0.03 4.96
C THR A 62 -5.50 -0.53 4.00
N CYS A 63 -5.72 -0.45 2.67
CA CYS A 63 -4.71 -0.81 1.68
C CYS A 63 -3.45 0.04 1.87
N ILE A 64 -3.61 1.35 2.10
CA ILE A 64 -2.49 2.29 2.30
C ILE A 64 -1.71 1.95 3.57
N TYR A 65 -2.40 1.66 4.69
CA TYR A 65 -1.72 1.22 5.92
C TYR A 65 -0.98 -0.11 5.73
N THR A 66 -1.58 -1.06 5.00
CA THR A 66 -0.93 -2.31 4.62
C THR A 66 0.29 -2.04 3.73
N SER A 67 0.24 -1.08 2.80
CA SER A 67 1.39 -0.70 1.98
C SER A 67 2.55 -0.17 2.82
N LEU A 68 2.28 0.74 3.76
CA LEU A 68 3.30 1.24 4.68
C LEU A 68 3.94 0.10 5.49
N TRP A 69 3.11 -0.82 6.00
CA TRP A 69 3.59 -2.01 6.70
C TRP A 69 4.48 -2.89 5.83
N CYS A 70 4.04 -3.22 4.60
CA CYS A 70 4.80 -4.08 3.69
C CYS A 70 6.12 -3.44 3.24
N ILE A 71 6.15 -2.12 3.01
CA ILE A 71 7.39 -1.38 2.71
C ILE A 71 8.37 -1.47 3.88
N TRP A 72 7.88 -1.19 5.10
CA TRP A 72 8.71 -1.26 6.32
C TRP A 72 9.24 -2.67 6.57
N SER A 73 8.37 -3.68 6.48
CA SER A 73 8.71 -5.08 6.66
C SER A 73 9.74 -5.55 5.62
N THR A 74 9.56 -5.15 4.36
CA THR A 74 10.54 -5.40 3.28
C THR A 74 11.91 -4.84 3.64
N ARG A 75 11.98 -3.55 4.02
CA ARG A 75 13.22 -2.90 4.41
C ARG A 75 13.92 -3.64 5.56
N ASN A 76 13.17 -4.07 6.56
CA ASN A 76 13.73 -4.81 7.68
C ASN A 76 14.22 -6.21 7.29
N ASN A 77 13.47 -6.95 6.49
CA ASN A 77 13.86 -8.28 6.01
C ASN A 77 15.15 -8.20 5.16
N TRP A 78 15.35 -7.11 4.41
CA TRP A 78 16.57 -6.92 3.64
C TRP A 78 17.80 -6.69 4.52
N ILE A 79 17.62 -6.02 5.67
CA ILE A 79 18.69 -5.72 6.62
C ILE A 79 19.03 -6.92 7.50
N PHE A 80 18.01 -7.54 8.10
CA PHE A 80 18.21 -8.54 9.14
C PHE A 80 18.26 -9.96 8.58
N ASP A 81 17.45 -10.25 7.55
CA ASP A 81 17.31 -11.61 7.00
C ASP A 81 17.97 -11.76 5.63
N LYS A 82 18.51 -10.67 5.06
CA LYS A 82 19.10 -10.61 3.70
C LYS A 82 18.14 -11.12 2.60
N ARG A 83 16.84 -11.15 2.88
CA ARG A 83 15.82 -11.65 1.96
C ARG A 83 15.33 -10.53 1.07
N ARG A 84 15.75 -10.54 -0.19
CA ARG A 84 15.26 -9.60 -1.21
C ARG A 84 13.93 -10.08 -1.80
N CYS A 85 13.06 -9.14 -2.16
CA CYS A 85 11.81 -9.40 -2.86
C CYS A 85 11.58 -8.36 -3.96
N SER A 86 10.86 -8.75 -5.01
CA SER A 86 10.51 -7.85 -6.10
C SER A 86 9.37 -6.92 -5.71
N VAL A 87 9.22 -5.79 -6.42
CA VAL A 87 8.05 -4.93 -6.25
C VAL A 87 6.75 -5.68 -6.60
N ASP A 88 6.77 -6.57 -7.58
CA ASP A 88 5.62 -7.41 -7.94
C ASP A 88 5.12 -8.22 -6.74
N ASN A 89 6.04 -8.91 -6.04
CA ASN A 89 5.67 -9.70 -4.87
C ASN A 89 5.14 -8.82 -3.71
N ILE A 90 5.71 -7.63 -3.52
CA ILE A 90 5.24 -6.72 -2.47
C ILE A 90 3.83 -6.22 -2.79
N VAL A 91 3.53 -5.90 -4.06
CA VAL A 91 2.20 -5.48 -4.47
C VAL A 91 1.19 -6.62 -4.28
N GLU A 92 1.54 -7.85 -4.65
CA GLU A 92 0.70 -9.03 -4.39
C GLU A 92 0.47 -9.25 -2.89
N GLU A 93 1.51 -9.11 -2.09
CA GLU A 93 1.43 -9.23 -0.62
C GLU A 93 0.49 -8.17 -0.03
N ILE A 94 0.58 -6.91 -0.49
CA ILE A 94 -0.32 -5.84 -0.07
C ILE A 94 -1.77 -6.19 -0.38
N LYS A 95 -2.06 -6.65 -1.61
CA LYS A 95 -3.41 -7.06 -2.01
C LYS A 95 -3.92 -8.22 -1.16
N THR A 96 -3.06 -9.18 -0.86
CA THR A 96 -3.39 -10.38 -0.09
C THR A 96 -3.65 -10.07 1.37
N GLN A 97 -2.81 -9.24 2.01
CA GLN A 97 -2.99 -8.84 3.39
C GLN A 97 -4.16 -7.87 3.58
N ALA A 98 -4.38 -6.92 2.66
CA ALA A 98 -5.44 -5.92 2.79
C ALA A 98 -6.85 -6.52 2.67
N PHE A 99 -7.01 -7.60 1.89
CA PHE A 99 -8.30 -8.26 1.66
C PHE A 99 -9.01 -8.71 2.96
N PRO A 100 -8.41 -9.58 3.81
CA PRO A 100 -9.05 -10.02 5.05
C PRO A 100 -9.30 -8.86 6.02
N TRP A 101 -8.42 -7.84 6.05
CA TRP A 101 -8.63 -6.68 6.91
C TRP A 101 -9.90 -5.90 6.57
N ILE A 102 -10.24 -5.80 5.28
CA ILE A 102 -11.41 -5.08 4.81
C ILE A 102 -12.64 -5.99 4.83
N SER A 103 -12.52 -7.24 4.38
CA SER A 103 -13.65 -8.17 4.30
C SER A 103 -14.23 -8.50 5.66
N ASN A 104 -13.37 -8.79 6.64
CA ASN A 104 -13.81 -9.25 7.96
C ASN A 104 -14.32 -8.10 8.85
N ARG A 105 -14.05 -6.85 8.47
CA ARG A 105 -14.48 -5.65 9.22
C ARG A 105 -15.64 -4.90 8.55
N SER A 106 -16.08 -5.34 7.38
CA SER A 106 -17.18 -4.69 6.65
C SER A 106 -18.47 -5.48 6.81
N ARG A 107 -19.40 -4.95 7.61
CA ARG A 107 -20.75 -5.52 7.75
C ARG A 107 -21.56 -5.28 6.47
N ASN A 108 -22.44 -6.22 6.13
CA ASN A 108 -23.39 -6.13 5.01
C ASN A 108 -22.72 -5.88 3.64
N MET A 109 -21.58 -6.53 3.40
CA MET A 109 -20.88 -6.47 2.12
C MET A 109 -20.44 -7.86 1.70
N THR A 110 -20.39 -8.09 0.40
CA THR A 110 -19.77 -9.28 -0.20
C THR A 110 -18.48 -8.91 -0.90
N PHE A 111 -17.55 -9.86 -0.92
CA PHE A 111 -16.20 -9.66 -1.43
C PHE A 111 -15.88 -10.74 -2.46
N ASN A 112 -15.30 -10.33 -3.58
CA ASN A 112 -14.83 -11.24 -4.62
C ASN A 112 -13.33 -11.04 -4.86
N TRP A 113 -12.55 -12.10 -4.62
CA TRP A 113 -11.09 -12.06 -4.75
C TRP A 113 -10.61 -11.79 -6.18
N GLN A 114 -11.22 -12.43 -7.19
CA GLN A 114 -10.79 -12.25 -8.58
C GLN A 114 -10.96 -10.80 -9.02
N LYS A 115 -12.10 -10.19 -8.69
CA LYS A 115 -12.38 -8.77 -8.97
C LYS A 115 -11.51 -7.84 -8.12
N TRP A 116 -11.26 -8.18 -6.86
CA TRP A 116 -10.35 -7.45 -5.97
C TRP A 116 -8.95 -7.34 -6.54
N ASN A 117 -8.42 -8.44 -7.09
CA ASN A 117 -7.06 -8.44 -7.65
C ASN A 117 -6.92 -7.46 -8.83
N VAL A 118 -8.00 -7.23 -9.58
CA VAL A 118 -8.07 -6.22 -10.64
C VAL A 118 -8.27 -4.80 -10.08
N SER A 119 -9.23 -4.62 -9.16
CA SER A 119 -9.45 -3.34 -8.47
C SER A 119 -10.32 -3.53 -7.23
N PRO A 120 -9.99 -2.91 -6.08
CA PRO A 120 -10.80 -2.99 -4.86
C PRO A 120 -12.23 -2.52 -5.07
N MET A 121 -12.42 -1.47 -5.88
CA MET A 121 -13.74 -0.91 -6.16
C MET A 121 -14.68 -1.92 -6.84
N LYS A 122 -14.12 -2.87 -7.62
CA LYS A 122 -14.88 -3.94 -8.29
C LYS A 122 -15.07 -5.17 -7.41
N GLY A 123 -14.13 -5.41 -6.48
CA GLY A 123 -14.13 -6.56 -5.57
C GLY A 123 -15.06 -6.40 -4.38
N ILE A 124 -15.40 -5.16 -4.01
CA ILE A 124 -16.27 -4.82 -2.88
C ILE A 124 -17.70 -4.58 -3.40
N LEU A 125 -18.64 -5.45 -3.02
CA LEU A 125 -20.03 -5.40 -3.46
C LEU A 125 -20.93 -5.08 -2.26
N LYS A 126 -21.85 -4.13 -2.42
CA LYS A 126 -22.90 -3.88 -1.42
C LYS A 126 -23.97 -4.97 -1.55
N LEU A 127 -24.39 -5.52 -0.41
CA LEU A 127 -25.63 -6.29 -0.32
C LEU A 127 -26.84 -5.35 -0.42
#